data_AF-A0A2D7WR27-F1
#
_entry.id   AF-A0A2D7WR27-F1
#
_cell.length_a   1.000
_cell.length_b   1.000
_cell.length_c   1.000
_cell.angle_alpha   90.00
_cell.angle_beta   90.00
_cell.angle_gamma   90.00
#
_symmetry.space_group_name_H-M   'P 1'
#
loop_
_entity.id
_entity.type
_entity.pdbx_description
1 polymer ?
#
loop_
_entity_poly.entity_id
_entity_poly.type
_entity_poly.pdbx_seq_one_letter_code
_entity_poly.pdbx_strand_id
1 'polypeptide(L)'
;MIEINDAPKNEPNPVKNLPEKSKRLFSQDDFWDQIFYRIGEGQSLREVSKYYKIPYTTIHDRIHSDEGIKLKYLEALTSRAMHHASRIEEIALMVEQGNIEPQAAKVAIDARKWIASRFHPRQFSEKLFEIKKTEEKSLSKMHLEELRKLMKTK
;
A
#
# COMPACT_ATOMS: atom_id res chain seq x y z
N MET A 1 31.79 21.03 10.47
CA MET A 1 31.01 19.87 10.90
C MET A 1 29.55 20.27 10.78
N ILE A 2 28.79 19.61 9.92
CA ILE A 2 27.35 19.89 9.75
C ILE A 2 26.65 18.93 10.70
N GLU A 3 26.01 19.46 11.74
CA GLU A 3 25.19 18.67 12.67
C GLU A 3 24.00 18.10 11.90
N ILE A 4 24.00 16.78 11.79
CA ILE A 4 22.89 16.01 11.25
C ILE A 4 21.83 16.02 12.35
N ASN A 5 20.79 16.82 12.17
CA ASN A 5 19.67 16.89 13.10
C ASN A 5 19.01 15.50 13.14
N ASP A 6 19.24 14.76 14.21
CA ASP A 6 18.58 13.48 14.47
C ASP A 6 17.07 13.68 14.40
N ALA A 7 16.41 12.92 13.53
CA ALA A 7 14.96 12.93 13.41
C ALA A 7 14.32 12.73 14.80
N PRO A 8 13.23 13.45 15.13
CA PRO A 8 12.59 13.31 16.42
C PRO A 8 12.22 11.84 16.62
N LYS A 9 12.81 11.22 17.64
CA LYS A 9 12.38 9.91 18.13
C LYS A 9 10.88 10.05 18.35
N ASN A 10 10.09 9.23 17.64
CA ASN A 10 8.64 9.15 17.82
C ASN A 10 8.41 8.72 19.29
N GLU A 11 8.28 9.69 20.18
CA GLU A 11 7.86 9.43 21.55
C GLU A 11 6.51 8.72 21.46
N PRO A 12 6.33 7.58 22.15
CA PRO A 12 5.06 6.89 22.15
C PRO A 12 4.01 7.87 22.65
N ASN A 13 3.00 8.11 21.81
CA ASN A 13 1.84 8.94 22.15
C ASN A 13 1.38 8.61 23.57
N PRO A 14 1.07 9.62 24.42
CA PRO A 14 0.70 9.38 25.80
C PRO A 14 -0.41 8.34 25.84
N VAL A 15 -0.22 7.30 26.65
CA VAL A 15 -1.11 6.13 26.74
C VAL A 15 -2.49 6.63 27.10
N LYS A 16 -3.35 6.84 26.09
CA LYS A 16 -4.75 7.18 26.32
C LYS A 16 -5.34 6.08 27.17
N ASN A 17 -5.93 6.45 28.30
CA ASN A 17 -6.60 5.47 29.15
C ASN A 17 -7.81 4.92 28.39
N LEU A 18 -7.66 3.72 27.82
CA LEU A 18 -8.72 3.08 27.05
C LEU A 18 -9.92 2.75 27.94
N PRO A 19 -11.15 2.87 27.43
CA PRO A 19 -12.32 2.31 28.10
C PRO A 19 -12.10 0.83 28.43
N GLU A 20 -12.58 0.37 29.60
CA GLU A 20 -12.41 -1.03 30.03
C GLU A 20 -12.88 -2.04 28.99
N LYS A 21 -13.99 -1.73 28.30
CA LYS A 21 -14.52 -2.58 27.24
C LYS A 21 -13.48 -2.81 26.12
N SER A 22 -12.80 -1.75 25.69
CA SER A 22 -11.78 -1.84 24.64
C SER A 22 -10.55 -2.62 25.11
N LYS A 23 -10.15 -2.44 26.39
CA LYS A 23 -9.07 -3.23 26.98
C LYS A 23 -9.38 -4.72 26.98
N ARG A 24 -10.59 -5.10 27.43
CA ARG A 24 -11.05 -6.50 27.45
C ARG A 24 -11.03 -7.13 26.05
N LEU A 25 -11.52 -6.40 25.04
CA LEU A 25 -11.51 -6.88 23.65
C LEU A 25 -10.09 -7.08 23.12
N PHE A 26 -9.18 -6.14 23.38
CA PHE A 26 -7.79 -6.23 22.91
C PHE A 26 -6.97 -7.33 23.57
N SER A 27 -7.43 -7.84 24.72
CA SER A 27 -6.82 -8.96 25.43
C SER A 27 -7.33 -10.32 24.96
N GLN A 28 -8.33 -10.37 24.07
CA GLN A 28 -8.76 -11.64 23.48
C GLN A 28 -7.75 -12.08 22.42
N ASP A 29 -7.31 -13.34 22.48
CA ASP A 29 -6.24 -13.88 21.65
C ASP A 29 -6.55 -13.79 20.14
N ASP A 30 -7.82 -13.93 19.76
CA ASP A 30 -8.29 -13.97 18.37
C ASP A 30 -8.76 -12.62 17.81
N PHE A 31 -8.84 -11.58 18.66
CA PHE A 31 -9.43 -10.30 18.28
C PHE A 31 -8.74 -9.65 17.07
N TRP A 32 -7.41 -9.64 17.08
CA TRP A 32 -6.63 -9.05 16.00
C TRP A 32 -6.74 -9.85 14.70
N ASP A 33 -6.74 -11.17 14.81
CA ASP A 33 -6.89 -12.04 13.64
C ASP A 33 -8.27 -11.88 13.00
N GLN A 34 -9.34 -11.72 13.79
CA GLN A 34 -10.68 -11.39 13.28
C GLN A 34 -10.73 -10.02 12.58
N ILE A 35 -10.10 -9.00 13.15
CA ILE A 35 -10.03 -7.67 12.52
C ILE A 35 -9.29 -7.75 11.19
N PHE A 36 -8.15 -8.42 11.16
CA PHE A 36 -7.30 -8.51 9.98
C PHE A 36 -7.93 -9.37 8.88
N TYR A 37 -8.64 -10.44 9.26
CA TYR A 37 -9.48 -11.19 8.33
C TYR A 37 -10.49 -10.29 7.63
N ARG A 38 -11.28 -9.50 8.39
CA ARG A 38 -12.27 -8.57 7.81
C ARG A 38 -11.66 -7.52 6.89
N ILE A 39 -10.47 -7.01 7.23
CA ILE A 39 -9.75 -6.05 6.40
C ILE A 39 -9.28 -6.71 5.11
N GLY A 40 -8.75 -7.94 5.19
CA GLY A 40 -8.39 -8.76 4.03
C GLY A 40 -9.59 -8.98 3.09
N GLU A 41 -10.77 -9.22 3.65
CA GLU A 41 -12.05 -9.35 2.92
C GLU A 41 -12.64 -8.01 2.40
N GLY A 42 -11.82 -6.95 2.32
CA GLY A 42 -12.22 -5.70 1.68
C GLY A 42 -12.62 -4.57 2.62
N GLN A 43 -12.95 -4.85 3.88
CA GLN A 43 -13.41 -3.82 4.82
C GLN A 43 -12.31 -2.80 5.14
N SER A 44 -12.70 -1.55 5.29
CA SER A 44 -11.83 -0.50 5.79
C SER A 44 -11.69 -0.55 7.31
N LEU A 45 -10.57 -0.04 7.83
CA LEU A 45 -10.37 0.12 9.26
C LEU A 45 -11.48 1.00 9.91
N ARG A 46 -12.10 1.92 9.14
CA ARG A 46 -13.26 2.70 9.60
C ARG A 46 -14.52 1.85 9.77
N GLU A 47 -14.78 0.92 8.86
CA GLU A 47 -15.93 0.00 8.98
C GLU A 47 -15.76 -0.95 10.16
N VAL A 48 -14.55 -1.51 10.32
CA VAL A 48 -14.20 -2.33 11.48
C VAL A 48 -14.37 -1.56 12.78
N SER A 49 -13.89 -0.31 12.82
CA SER A 49 -14.06 0.60 13.97
C SER A 49 -15.54 0.78 14.36
N LYS A 50 -16.42 0.99 13.37
CA LYS A 50 -17.87 1.10 13.60
C LYS A 50 -18.46 -0.21 14.12
N TYR A 51 -18.08 -1.36 13.54
CA TYR A 51 -18.59 -2.67 13.93
C TYR A 51 -18.27 -3.01 15.40
N TYR A 52 -17.01 -2.87 15.81
CA TYR A 52 -16.59 -3.16 17.18
C TYR A 52 -16.91 -2.03 18.17
N LYS A 53 -17.43 -0.89 17.68
CA LYS A 53 -17.69 0.33 18.46
C LYS A 53 -16.45 0.82 19.22
N ILE A 54 -15.29 0.74 18.56
CA ILE A 54 -14.01 1.24 19.07
C ILE A 54 -13.59 2.40 18.18
N PRO A 55 -13.18 3.56 18.73
CA PRO A 55 -12.73 4.69 17.90
C PRO A 55 -11.61 4.30 16.94
N TYR A 56 -11.68 4.81 15.71
CA TYR A 56 -10.69 4.55 14.66
C TYR A 56 -9.26 4.81 15.16
N THR A 57 -9.07 5.95 15.83
CA THR A 57 -7.76 6.36 16.37
C THR A 57 -7.24 5.35 17.39
N THR A 58 -8.10 4.81 18.24
CA THR A 58 -7.71 3.79 19.23
C THR A 58 -7.21 2.51 18.59
N ILE A 59 -7.89 2.00 17.56
CA ILE A 59 -7.43 0.80 16.84
C ILE A 59 -6.13 1.12 16.09
N HIS A 60 -6.10 2.25 15.39
CA HIS A 60 -4.93 2.70 14.63
C HIS A 60 -3.69 2.84 15.52
N ASP A 61 -3.78 3.55 16.64
CA ASP A 61 -2.68 3.78 17.58
C ASP A 61 -2.19 2.43 18.13
N ARG A 62 -3.11 1.52 18.46
CA ARG A 62 -2.75 0.20 18.98
C ARG A 62 -2.02 -0.66 17.95
N ILE A 63 -2.48 -0.68 16.70
CA ILE A 63 -1.80 -1.39 15.60
C ILE A 63 -0.37 -0.89 15.44
N HIS A 64 -0.15 0.43 15.49
CA HIS A 64 1.18 1.01 15.26
C HIS A 64 2.09 1.02 16.50
N SER A 65 1.55 0.71 17.68
CA SER A 65 2.32 0.62 18.93
C SER A 65 3.01 -0.73 19.13
N ASP A 66 2.61 -1.77 18.39
CA ASP A 66 3.12 -3.14 18.50
C ASP A 66 3.53 -3.64 17.12
N GLU A 67 4.82 -3.95 16.94
CA GLU A 67 5.35 -4.31 15.61
C GLU A 67 4.79 -5.65 15.11
N GLY A 68 4.45 -6.59 15.99
CA GLY A 68 3.85 -7.88 15.60
C GLY A 68 2.43 -7.69 15.07
N ILE A 69 1.62 -6.87 15.76
CA ILE A 69 0.27 -6.50 15.31
C ILE A 69 0.34 -5.72 14.00
N LYS A 70 1.29 -4.78 13.89
CA LYS A 70 1.52 -3.99 12.69
C LYS A 70 1.87 -4.86 11.47
N LEU A 71 2.73 -5.87 11.64
CA LEU A 71 3.11 -6.75 10.54
C LEU A 71 1.90 -7.53 10.00
N LYS A 72 1.10 -8.12 10.89
CA LYS A 72 -0.17 -8.78 10.53
C LYS A 72 -1.14 -7.83 9.84
N TYR A 73 -1.20 -6.57 10.27
CA TYR A 73 -2.02 -5.56 9.61
C TYR A 73 -1.57 -5.28 8.17
N LEU A 74 -0.26 -5.16 7.92
CA LEU A 74 0.27 -4.97 6.57
C LEU A 74 0.01 -6.16 5.66
N GLU A 75 0.09 -7.39 6.20
CA GLU A 75 -0.31 -8.60 5.49
C GLU A 75 -1.81 -8.56 5.14
N ALA A 76 -2.67 -8.17 6.06
CA ALA A 76 -4.10 -7.99 5.81
C ALA A 76 -4.38 -6.94 4.72
N LEU A 77 -3.62 -5.85 4.67
CA LEU A 77 -3.72 -4.86 3.57
C LEU A 77 -3.32 -5.47 2.22
N THR A 78 -2.32 -6.36 2.21
CA THR A 78 -1.92 -7.10 1.00
C THR A 78 -3.05 -8.00 0.52
N SER A 79 -3.67 -8.77 1.42
CA SER A 79 -4.87 -9.57 1.12
C SER A 79 -6.04 -8.70 0.62
N ARG A 80 -6.21 -7.52 1.21
CA ARG A 80 -7.21 -6.55 0.77
C ARG A 80 -6.96 -6.06 -0.65
N ALA A 81 -5.70 -5.94 -1.08
CA ALA A 81 -5.37 -5.62 -2.46
C ALA A 81 -5.89 -6.70 -3.42
N MET A 82 -5.73 -7.97 -3.05
CA MET A 82 -6.25 -9.11 -3.81
C MET A 82 -7.78 -9.08 -3.86
N HIS A 83 -8.47 -8.82 -2.75
CA HIS A 83 -9.91 -8.67 -2.73
C HIS A 83 -10.39 -7.58 -3.71
N HIS A 84 -9.74 -6.40 -3.73
CA HIS A 84 -10.10 -5.35 -4.68
C HIS A 84 -9.87 -5.75 -6.13
N ALA A 85 -8.85 -6.57 -6.42
CA ALA A 85 -8.61 -7.14 -7.74
C ALA A 85 -9.74 -8.12 -8.12
N SER A 86 -10.11 -9.06 -7.25
CA SER A 86 -11.23 -9.99 -7.50
C SER A 86 -12.56 -9.25 -7.70
N ARG A 87 -12.82 -8.20 -6.90
CA ARG A 87 -14.04 -7.41 -7.04
C ARG A 87 -14.12 -6.66 -8.38
N ILE A 88 -12.99 -6.35 -9.02
CA ILE A 88 -12.98 -5.77 -10.37
C ILE A 88 -13.53 -6.78 -11.39
N GLU A 89 -13.18 -8.07 -11.27
CA GLU A 89 -13.70 -9.13 -12.14
C GLU A 89 -15.23 -9.26 -12.00
N GLU A 90 -15.72 -9.25 -10.76
CA GLU A 90 -17.17 -9.27 -10.49
C GLU A 90 -17.89 -8.05 -11.07
N ILE A 91 -17.30 -6.86 -10.95
CA ILE A 91 -17.88 -5.63 -11.53
C ILE A 91 -17.91 -5.70 -13.06
N ALA A 92 -16.85 -6.23 -13.68
CA ALA A 92 -16.81 -6.42 -15.13
C ALA A 92 -17.92 -7.35 -15.61
N LEU A 93 -18.12 -8.48 -14.93
CA LEU A 93 -19.24 -9.39 -15.21
C LEU A 93 -20.61 -8.71 -15.03
N MET A 94 -20.78 -7.88 -14.01
CA MET A 94 -22.03 -7.12 -13.81
C MET A 94 -22.31 -6.13 -14.95
N VAL A 95 -21.27 -5.55 -15.57
CA VAL A 95 -21.42 -4.70 -16.76
C VAL A 95 -21.81 -5.53 -17.98
N GLU A 96 -21.16 -6.67 -18.21
CA GLU A 96 -21.47 -7.58 -19.32
C GLU A 96 -22.93 -8.08 -19.26
N GLN A 97 -23.45 -8.29 -18.05
CA GLN A 97 -24.83 -8.67 -17.79
C GLN A 97 -25.83 -7.50 -17.88
N GLY A 98 -25.36 -6.25 -17.99
CA GLY A 98 -26.19 -5.06 -18.01
C GLY A 98 -26.76 -4.64 -16.64
N ASN A 99 -26.22 -5.17 -15.54
CA ASN A 99 -26.66 -4.85 -14.17
C ASN A 99 -26.14 -3.49 -13.67
N ILE A 100 -25.03 -3.00 -14.24
CA ILE A 100 -24.39 -1.74 -13.87
C ILE A 100 -24.04 -0.97 -15.14
N GLU A 101 -24.23 0.35 -15.10
CA GLU A 101 -23.85 1.25 -16.20
C GLU A 101 -22.31 1.32 -16.34
N PRO A 102 -21.76 1.26 -17.58
CA PRO A 102 -20.31 1.19 -17.80
C PRO A 102 -19.49 2.32 -17.16
N GLN A 103 -19.99 3.56 -17.17
CA GLN A 103 -19.29 4.71 -16.59
C GLN A 103 -19.22 4.63 -15.06
N ALA A 104 -20.29 4.21 -14.40
CA ALA A 104 -20.29 3.96 -12.96
C ALA A 104 -19.32 2.81 -12.59
N ALA A 105 -19.32 1.74 -13.37
CA ALA A 105 -18.39 0.63 -13.19
C ALA A 105 -16.93 1.07 -13.38
N LYS A 106 -16.63 1.90 -14.38
CA LYS A 106 -15.29 2.46 -14.61
C LYS A 106 -14.76 3.18 -13.38
N VAL A 107 -15.56 4.08 -12.78
CA VAL A 107 -15.17 4.80 -11.55
C VAL A 107 -14.88 3.83 -10.41
N ALA A 108 -15.73 2.82 -10.24
CA ALA A 108 -15.57 1.81 -9.20
C ALA A 108 -14.31 0.94 -9.39
N ILE A 109 -13.97 0.62 -10.64
CA ILE A 109 -12.77 -0.14 -11.01
C ILE A 109 -11.51 0.71 -10.78
N ASP A 110 -11.50 1.97 -11.24
CA ASP A 110 -10.33 2.84 -11.13
C ASP A 110 -9.98 3.13 -9.65
N ALA A 111 -10.99 3.35 -8.80
CA ALA A 111 -10.78 3.47 -7.36
C ALA A 111 -10.14 2.21 -6.76
N ARG A 112 -10.59 1.02 -7.17
CA ARG A 112 -10.06 -0.27 -6.69
C ARG A 112 -8.65 -0.54 -7.17
N LYS A 113 -8.34 -0.25 -8.43
CA LYS A 113 -6.98 -0.31 -8.98
C LYS A 113 -6.02 0.57 -8.17
N TRP A 114 -6.44 1.81 -7.89
CA TRP A 114 -5.63 2.72 -7.08
C TRP A 114 -5.35 2.14 -5.69
N ILE A 115 -6.38 1.65 -4.99
CA ILE A 115 -6.24 1.03 -3.66
C ILE A 115 -5.30 -0.18 -3.72
N ALA A 116 -5.52 -1.12 -4.65
CA ALA A 116 -4.70 -2.32 -4.80
C ALA A 116 -3.22 -1.97 -5.06
N SER A 117 -2.95 -0.96 -5.89
CA SER A 117 -1.58 -0.48 -6.16
C SER A 117 -0.87 0.09 -4.93
N ARG A 118 -1.61 0.70 -3.99
CA ARG A 118 -1.03 1.25 -2.75
C ARG A 118 -0.69 0.15 -1.75
N PHE A 119 -1.52 -0.88 -1.66
CA PHE A 119 -1.34 -1.95 -0.68
C PHE A 119 -0.43 -3.08 -1.15
N HIS A 120 -0.39 -3.38 -2.46
CA HIS A 120 0.54 -4.36 -3.01
C HIS A 120 1.22 -3.83 -4.29
N PRO A 121 2.10 -2.81 -4.18
CA PRO A 121 2.68 -2.13 -5.33
C PRO A 121 3.46 -3.08 -6.24
N ARG A 122 4.26 -4.00 -5.69
CA ARG A 122 5.04 -4.97 -6.49
C ARG A 122 4.19 -5.74 -7.51
N GLN A 123 2.94 -6.05 -7.16
CA GLN A 123 2.03 -6.82 -8.00
C GLN A 123 1.11 -5.93 -8.84
N PHE A 124 0.57 -4.85 -8.27
CA PHE A 124 -0.49 -4.05 -8.89
C PHE A 124 -0.08 -2.64 -9.32
N SER A 125 1.19 -2.24 -9.16
CA SER A 125 1.67 -0.97 -9.73
C SER A 125 1.80 -1.06 -11.24
N GLU A 126 1.46 0.03 -11.93
CA GLU A 126 1.82 0.18 -13.35
C GLU A 126 3.34 0.17 -13.50
N LYS A 127 3.85 -0.78 -14.30
CA LYS A 127 5.27 -0.84 -14.65
C LYS A 127 5.45 -0.04 -15.93
N LEU A 128 6.02 1.15 -15.80
CA LEU A 128 6.59 1.84 -16.95
C LEU A 128 7.86 1.08 -17.32
N PHE A 129 7.77 0.22 -18.33
CA PHE A 129 8.97 -0.21 -19.02
C PHE A 129 9.51 1.02 -19.72
N GLU A 130 10.57 1.62 -19.18
CA GLU A 130 11.39 2.54 -19.97
C GLU A 130 11.85 1.75 -21.18
N ILE A 131 11.26 2.02 -22.33
CA ILE A 131 11.85 1.70 -23.61
C ILE A 131 13.12 2.56 -23.63
N LYS A 132 14.21 2.05 -23.06
CA LYS A 132 15.53 2.58 -23.30
C LYS A 132 15.68 2.54 -24.82
N LYS A 133 15.45 3.67 -25.48
CA LYS A 133 16.10 3.94 -26.75
C LYS A 133 17.58 3.90 -26.42
N THR A 134 18.17 2.72 -26.56
CA THR A 134 19.61 2.50 -26.46
C THR A 134 20.24 3.16 -27.69
N GLU A 135 20.19 4.48 -27.72
CA GLU A 135 21.25 5.32 -28.24
C GLU A 135 22.05 5.84 -27.03
N GLU A 136 22.38 4.95 -26.08
CA GLU A 136 23.55 5.18 -25.25
C GLU A 136 24.75 5.14 -26.20
N LYS A 137 25.12 6.31 -26.75
CA LYS A 137 26.53 6.61 -26.98
C LYS A 137 27.19 6.53 -25.61
N SER A 138 27.55 5.31 -25.22
CA SER A 138 28.32 5.02 -24.03
C SER A 138 29.46 6.05 -23.95
N LEU A 139 29.66 6.65 -22.78
CA LEU A 139 30.79 7.56 -22.53
C LEU A 139 32.11 6.94 -23.01
N SER A 140 32.23 5.60 -22.92
CA SER A 140 33.36 4.84 -23.46
C SER A 140 33.47 4.94 -24.99
N LYS A 141 32.35 4.88 -25.73
CA LYS A 141 32.35 5.06 -27.20
C LYS A 141 32.73 6.49 -27.59
N MET A 142 32.23 7.51 -26.88
CA MET A 142 32.59 8.90 -27.14
C MET A 142 34.07 9.17 -26.85
N HIS A 143 34.57 8.66 -25.71
CA HIS A 143 35.98 8.78 -25.34
C HIS A 143 36.91 8.05 -26.34
N LEU A 144 36.52 6.85 -26.78
CA LEU A 144 37.26 6.11 -27.82
C LEU A 144 37.28 6.85 -29.17
N GLU A 145 36.18 7.51 -29.54
CA GLU A 145 36.10 8.29 -30.76
C GLU A 145 37.01 9.53 -30.70
N GLU A 146 37.11 10.15 -29.54
CA GLU A 146 37.96 11.32 -29.29
C GLU A 146 39.46 10.96 -29.29
N LEU A 147 39.83 9.86 -28.63
CA LEU A 147 41.20 9.30 -28.70
C LEU A 147 41.59 8.96 -30.15
N ARG A 148 40.67 8.38 -30.93
CA ARG A 148 40.90 8.08 -32.35
C ARG A 148 41.13 9.33 -33.20
N LYS A 149 40.45 10.45 -32.90
CA LYS A 149 40.69 11.72 -33.58
C LYS A 149 42.07 12.27 -33.26
N LEU A 150 42.47 12.28 -31.99
CA LEU A 150 43.79 12.74 -31.57
C LEU A 150 44.93 11.96 -32.23
N MET A 151 44.79 10.63 -32.37
CA MET A 151 45.79 9.80 -33.03
C MET A 151 45.92 10.02 -34.54
N LYS A 152 44.86 10.48 -35.23
CA LYS A 152 44.88 10.76 -36.67
C LYS A 152 45.41 12.15 -37.03
N THR A 153 45.58 13.02 -36.05
CA THR A 153 46.00 14.42 -36.24
C THR A 153 47.51 14.62 -35.99
N LYS A 154 48.25 13.53 -35.80
CA LYS A 154 49.72 13.45 -35.83
C LYS A 154 50.15 12.74 -37.11
#